data_AF-A0A0G0MCK4-F1
#
_entry.id   AF-A0A0G0MCK4-F1
#
_cell.length_a   1.000
_cell.length_b   1.000
_cell.length_c   1.000
_cell.angle_alpha   90.00
_cell.angle_beta   90.00
_cell.angle_gamma   90.00
#
_symmetry.space_group_name_H-M   'P 1'
#
loop_
_entity.id
_entity.type
_entity.pdbx_description
1 polymer ?
#
loop_
_entity_poly.entity_id
_entity_poly.type
_entity_poly.pdbx_seq_one_letter_code
_entity_poly.pdbx_strand_id
1 'polypeptide(L)'
;MEFKDISPDEFASFQMEDHERPGKTPDLSDDSLRKIGREKVDSLRKLVVEIEHLIQEREVLSKEIFSEGEKIKKEINSFISDIPLDLTTSGEAAKVKGELSQKKVEISEMQLNERVSCWKDVAVLKKELRDNQRELEEKESRIKMLDEILMEGD
;
A
#
# COMPACT_ATOMS: atom_id res chain seq x y z
N MET A 1 40.21 -2.16 51.40
CA MET A 1 38.98 -1.61 50.80
C MET A 1 38.07 -1.29 51.99
N GLU A 2 38.18 -0.06 52.49
CA GLU A 2 37.41 0.41 53.63
C GLU A 2 36.30 1.30 53.07
N PHE A 3 35.05 0.98 53.42
CA PHE A 3 33.92 1.85 53.16
C PHE A 3 33.91 2.94 54.22
N LYS A 4 34.00 4.20 53.80
CA LYS A 4 33.77 5.34 54.69
C LYS A 4 32.27 5.59 54.79
N ASP A 5 31.76 5.50 56.01
CA ASP A 5 30.41 5.93 56.38
C ASP A 5 30.27 7.44 56.20
N ILE A 6 29.25 7.87 55.46
CA ILE A 6 28.87 9.27 55.32
C ILE A 6 27.85 9.57 56.42
N SER A 7 28.17 10.58 57.24
CA SER A 7 27.36 11.06 58.37
C SER A 7 26.02 11.65 57.89
N PRO A 8 24.91 11.50 58.65
CA PRO A 8 23.60 12.03 58.27
C PRO A 8 23.49 13.57 58.22
N ASP A 9 24.51 14.30 58.69
CA ASP A 9 24.45 15.76 58.86
C ASP A 9 24.89 16.57 57.62
N GLU A 10 25.35 15.94 56.54
CA GLU A 10 25.62 16.65 55.27
C GLU A 10 24.37 16.82 54.39
N PHE A 11 23.21 16.31 54.80
CA PHE A 11 21.95 16.40 54.05
C PHE A 11 21.15 17.69 54.31
N ALA A 12 21.62 18.57 55.20
CA ALA A 12 20.83 19.68 55.75
C ALA A 12 21.20 21.09 55.22
N SER A 13 21.89 21.19 54.07
CA SER A 13 22.28 22.49 53.51
C SER A 13 22.17 22.60 51.99
N PHE A 14 21.20 21.91 51.38
CA PHE A 14 20.75 22.29 50.04
C PHE A 14 19.56 23.25 50.17
N GLN A 15 19.88 24.55 50.12
CA GLN A 15 18.90 25.61 50.03
C GLN A 15 17.96 25.33 48.86
N MET A 16 16.66 25.32 49.13
CA MET A 16 15.66 25.42 48.08
C MET A 16 15.76 26.82 47.50
N GLU A 17 16.55 26.98 46.45
CA GLU A 17 16.36 28.09 45.52
C GLU A 17 14.98 27.89 44.89
N ASP A 18 14.11 28.88 45.08
CA ASP A 18 12.83 29.03 44.39
C ASP A 18 13.08 29.02 42.88
N HIS A 19 13.05 27.82 42.28
CA HIS A 19 13.00 27.69 40.85
C HIS A 19 11.63 28.18 40.38
N GLU A 20 11.68 29.38 39.81
CA GLU A 20 10.69 30.02 38.96
C GLU A 20 9.79 29.02 38.24
N ARG A 21 8.48 29.25 38.42
CA ARG A 21 7.30 28.93 37.59
C ARG A 21 7.45 27.79 36.57
N PRO A 22 6.50 26.84 36.52
CA PRO A 22 6.48 25.81 35.50
C PRO A 22 6.49 26.47 34.13
N GLY A 23 7.51 26.15 33.33
CA GLY A 23 7.64 26.62 31.96
C GLY A 23 6.32 26.40 31.24
N LYS A 24 5.82 27.48 30.63
CA LYS A 24 4.65 27.47 29.73
C LYS A 24 4.72 26.21 28.87
N THR A 25 3.78 25.29 29.10
CA THR A 25 3.43 24.32 28.08
C THR A 25 3.16 25.10 26.80
N PRO A 26 3.65 24.66 25.63
CA PRO A 26 3.32 25.33 24.38
C PRO A 26 1.80 25.49 24.34
N ASP A 27 1.35 26.73 24.17
CA ASP A 27 -0.06 27.09 24.09
C ASP A 27 -0.58 26.50 22.77
N LEU A 28 -0.91 25.22 22.81
CA LEU A 28 -1.64 24.53 21.77
C LEU A 28 -3.06 25.07 21.83
N SER A 29 -3.26 26.23 21.21
CA SER A 29 -4.60 26.73 20.94
C SER A 29 -5.44 25.59 20.34
N ASP A 30 -6.68 25.45 20.80
CA ASP A 30 -7.63 24.43 20.35
C ASP A 30 -7.70 24.36 18.80
N ASP A 31 -7.56 25.52 18.16
CA ASP A 31 -7.53 25.68 16.70
C ASP A 31 -6.33 24.99 16.02
N SER A 32 -5.15 25.01 16.65
CA SER A 32 -3.94 24.34 16.12
C SER A 32 -4.04 22.81 16.21
N LEU A 33 -4.63 22.29 17.30
CA LEU A 33 -4.86 20.86 17.47
C LEU A 33 -5.93 20.34 16.51
N ARG A 34 -7.04 21.09 16.34
CA ARG A 34 -8.09 20.78 15.36
C ARG A 34 -7.53 20.76 13.95
N LYS A 35 -6.70 21.73 13.58
CA LYS A 35 -6.08 21.79 12.25
C LYS A 35 -5.24 20.56 11.95
N ILE A 36 -4.34 20.17 12.86
CA ILE A 36 -3.50 18.98 12.69
C ILE A 36 -4.35 17.69 12.63
N GLY A 37 -5.42 17.60 13.42
CA GLY A 37 -6.36 16.49 13.38
C GLY A 37 -7.05 16.35 12.03
N ARG A 38 -7.57 17.45 11.47
CA ARG A 38 -8.21 17.49 10.16
C ARG A 38 -7.23 17.18 9.03
N GLU A 39 -6.02 17.74 9.06
CA GLU A 39 -4.97 17.45 8.06
C GLU A 39 -4.61 15.95 8.02
N LYS A 40 -4.53 15.29 9.18
CA LYS A 40 -4.27 13.84 9.24
C LYS A 40 -5.42 13.03 8.62
N VAL A 41 -6.67 13.38 8.93
CA VAL A 41 -7.85 12.74 8.33
C VAL A 41 -7.88 12.94 6.82
N ASP A 42 -7.59 14.16 6.34
CA ASP A 42 -7.53 14.44 4.90
C ASP A 42 -6.43 13.66 4.20
N SER A 43 -5.26 13.49 4.85
CA SER A 43 -4.19 12.67 4.30
C SER A 43 -4.59 11.19 4.20
N LEU A 44 -5.32 10.67 5.18
CA LEU A 44 -5.81 9.30 5.20
C LEU A 44 -6.93 9.08 4.16
N ARG A 45 -7.81 10.07 3.96
CA ARG A 45 -8.80 10.07 2.86
C ARG A 45 -8.13 9.96 1.50
N LYS A 46 -7.08 10.75 1.26
CA LYS A 46 -6.32 10.70 0.01
C LYS A 46 -5.68 9.33 -0.20
N LEU A 47 -5.10 8.76 0.84
CA LEU A 47 -4.50 7.42 0.77
C LEU A 47 -5.54 6.34 0.41
N VAL A 48 -6.74 6.39 1.00
CA VAL A 48 -7.82 5.46 0.66
C VAL A 48 -8.18 5.55 -0.83
N VAL A 49 -8.36 6.77 -1.35
CA VAL A 49 -8.67 7.00 -2.77
C VAL A 49 -7.53 6.53 -3.68
N GLU A 50 -6.28 6.75 -3.28
CA GLU A 50 -5.10 6.28 -4.00
C GLU A 50 -5.05 4.75 -4.09
N ILE A 51 -5.31 4.03 -2.99
CA ILE A 51 -5.34 2.56 -2.98
C ILE A 51 -6.47 2.04 -3.89
N GLU A 52 -7.65 2.66 -3.88
CA GLU A 52 -8.75 2.31 -4.79
C GLU A 52 -8.35 2.47 -6.26
N HIS A 53 -7.64 3.55 -6.57
CA HIS A 53 -7.12 3.80 -7.92
C HIS A 53 -6.09 2.75 -8.33
N LEU A 54 -5.13 2.42 -7.45
CA LEU A 54 -4.12 1.39 -7.70
C LEU A 54 -4.73 0.01 -7.97
N ILE A 55 -5.81 -0.34 -7.27
CA ILE A 55 -6.56 -1.59 -7.54
C ILE A 55 -7.12 -1.57 -8.97
N GLN A 56 -7.74 -0.46 -9.38
CA GLN A 56 -8.31 -0.34 -10.72
C GLN A 56 -7.23 -0.40 -11.81
N GLU A 57 -6.15 0.35 -11.65
CA GLU A 57 -5.03 0.34 -12.59
C GLU A 57 -4.40 -1.05 -12.72
N ARG A 58 -4.22 -1.76 -11.59
CA ARG A 58 -3.67 -3.12 -11.59
C ARG A 58 -4.55 -4.10 -12.36
N GLU A 59 -5.87 -4.01 -12.20
CA GLU A 59 -6.84 -4.84 -12.92
C GLU A 59 -6.88 -4.51 -14.42
N VAL A 60 -6.77 -3.23 -14.79
CA VAL A 60 -6.68 -2.80 -16.20
C VAL A 60 -5.41 -3.34 -16.83
N LEU A 61 -4.26 -3.15 -16.19
CA LEU A 61 -2.97 -3.67 -16.68
C LEU A 61 -3.02 -5.19 -16.90
N SER A 62 -3.63 -5.94 -15.98
CA SER A 62 -3.80 -7.38 -16.14
C SER A 62 -4.60 -7.72 -17.40
N LYS A 63 -5.73 -7.02 -17.63
CA LYS A 63 -6.56 -7.22 -18.85
C LYS A 63 -5.79 -6.91 -20.13
N GLU A 64 -4.95 -5.88 -20.12
CA GLU A 64 -4.10 -5.51 -21.25
C GLU A 64 -3.08 -6.61 -21.57
N ILE A 65 -2.36 -7.12 -20.56
CA ILE A 65 -1.42 -8.24 -20.73
C ILE A 65 -2.13 -9.47 -21.32
N PHE A 66 -3.33 -9.78 -20.83
CA PHE A 66 -4.14 -10.88 -21.36
C PHE A 66 -4.51 -10.65 -22.83
N SER A 67 -4.97 -9.45 -23.18
CA SER A 67 -5.31 -9.08 -24.56
C SER A 67 -4.12 -9.20 -25.49
N GLU A 68 -2.94 -8.67 -25.11
CA GLU A 68 -1.71 -8.79 -25.91
C GLU A 68 -1.29 -10.26 -26.08
N GLY A 69 -1.36 -11.07 -25.01
CA GLY A 69 -1.11 -12.51 -25.10
C GLY A 69 -2.03 -13.23 -26.09
N GLU A 70 -3.33 -12.86 -26.14
CA GLU A 70 -4.25 -13.42 -27.13
C GLU A 70 -3.94 -12.96 -28.56
N LYS A 71 -3.54 -11.70 -28.76
CA LYS A 71 -3.13 -11.19 -30.08
C LYS A 71 -1.94 -11.97 -30.61
N ILE A 72 -0.90 -12.15 -29.80
CA ILE A 72 0.30 -12.90 -30.20
C ILE A 72 -0.06 -14.36 -30.52
N LYS A 73 -0.90 -15.02 -29.71
CA LYS A 73 -1.34 -16.40 -30.01
C LYS A 73 -2.12 -16.49 -31.32
N LYS A 74 -2.94 -15.48 -31.66
CA LYS A 74 -3.64 -15.41 -32.96
C LYS A 74 -2.67 -15.24 -34.13
N GLU A 75 -1.69 -14.35 -33.99
CA GLU A 75 -0.63 -14.16 -34.99
C GLU A 75 0.14 -15.46 -35.22
N ILE A 76 0.56 -16.16 -34.15
CA ILE A 76 1.20 -17.48 -34.27
C ILE A 76 0.32 -18.49 -35.00
N ASN A 77 -0.99 -18.52 -34.70
CA ASN A 77 -1.91 -19.40 -35.42
C ASN A 77 -1.98 -19.06 -36.91
N SER A 78 -2.03 -17.78 -37.26
CA SER A 78 -1.98 -17.33 -38.66
C SER A 78 -0.72 -17.84 -39.34
N PHE A 79 0.46 -17.60 -38.73
CA PHE A 79 1.73 -18.06 -39.27
C PHE A 79 1.77 -19.58 -39.45
N ILE A 80 1.27 -20.37 -38.50
CA ILE A 80 1.23 -21.83 -38.62
C ILE A 80 0.29 -22.28 -39.75
N SER A 81 -0.85 -21.59 -39.92
CA SER A 81 -1.83 -21.89 -40.97
C SER A 81 -1.33 -21.52 -42.37
N ASP A 82 -0.46 -20.52 -42.47
CA ASP A 82 0.13 -20.08 -43.74
C ASP A 82 1.26 -20.99 -44.24
N ILE A 83 1.72 -21.97 -43.43
CA ILE A 83 2.73 -22.96 -43.84
C ILE A 83 2.11 -23.93 -44.85
N PRO A 84 2.61 -23.99 -46.10
CA PRO A 84 2.08 -24.89 -47.12
C PRO A 84 2.18 -26.36 -46.71
N LEU A 85 1.10 -27.14 -46.94
CA LEU A 85 0.99 -28.55 -46.54
C LEU A 85 2.09 -29.44 -47.14
N ASP A 86 2.51 -29.13 -48.37
CA ASP A 86 3.61 -29.73 -49.11
C ASP A 86 4.99 -29.50 -48.45
N LEU A 87 5.15 -28.43 -47.67
CA LEU A 87 6.34 -28.19 -46.86
C LEU A 87 6.25 -28.81 -45.47
N THR A 88 5.05 -29.17 -44.95
CA THR A 88 4.91 -29.72 -43.59
C THR A 88 5.55 -31.09 -43.38
N THR A 89 5.84 -31.83 -44.46
CA THR A 89 6.65 -33.06 -44.43
C THR A 89 8.16 -32.80 -44.43
N SER A 90 8.61 -31.56 -44.66
CA SER A 90 9.99 -31.15 -44.45
C SER A 90 10.27 -31.03 -42.94
N GLY A 91 11.37 -31.63 -42.48
CA GLY A 91 11.77 -31.59 -41.07
C GLY A 91 11.92 -30.17 -40.51
N GLU A 92 12.27 -29.19 -41.35
CA GLU A 92 12.39 -27.78 -40.94
C GLU A 92 11.03 -27.13 -40.65
N ALA A 93 10.02 -27.34 -41.49
CA ALA A 93 8.69 -26.78 -41.27
C ALA A 93 8.01 -27.39 -40.03
N ALA A 94 8.21 -28.70 -39.81
CA ALA A 94 7.73 -29.37 -38.61
C ALA A 94 8.40 -28.81 -37.34
N LYS A 95 9.71 -28.53 -37.39
CA LYS A 95 10.46 -27.93 -36.29
C LYS A 95 9.95 -26.52 -35.96
N VAL A 96 9.82 -25.64 -36.97
CA VAL A 96 9.30 -24.27 -36.79
C VAL A 96 7.90 -24.29 -36.19
N LYS A 97 7.01 -25.17 -36.69
CA LYS A 97 5.67 -25.34 -36.11
C LYS A 97 5.72 -25.78 -34.65
N GLY A 98 6.63 -26.68 -34.29
CA GLY A 98 6.86 -27.11 -32.91
C GLY A 98 7.31 -25.96 -32.02
N GLU A 99 8.28 -25.17 -32.46
CA GLU A 99 8.80 -24.00 -31.74
C GLU A 99 7.71 -22.94 -31.53
N LEU A 100 6.93 -22.62 -32.57
CA LEU A 100 5.80 -21.69 -32.49
C LEU A 100 4.70 -22.21 -31.54
N SER A 101 4.43 -23.52 -31.56
CA SER A 101 3.47 -24.14 -30.63
C SER A 101 3.96 -24.05 -29.19
N GLN A 102 5.27 -24.27 -28.96
CA GLN A 102 5.89 -24.11 -27.64
C GLN A 102 5.79 -22.65 -27.16
N LYS A 103 6.03 -21.66 -28.02
CA LYS A 103 5.84 -20.24 -27.67
C LYS A 103 4.42 -19.92 -27.24
N LYS A 104 3.39 -20.53 -27.85
CA LYS A 104 2.01 -20.37 -27.37
C LYS A 104 1.79 -20.91 -25.95
N VAL A 105 2.44 -22.02 -25.60
CA VAL A 105 2.39 -22.59 -24.25
C VAL A 105 3.05 -21.63 -23.27
N GLU A 106 4.25 -21.12 -23.58
CA GLU A 106 4.96 -20.12 -22.78
C GLU A 106 4.11 -18.84 -22.56
N ILE A 107 3.42 -18.35 -23.60
CA ILE A 107 2.50 -17.20 -23.47
C ILE A 107 1.35 -17.52 -22.52
N SER A 108 0.79 -18.72 -22.60
CA SER A 108 -0.30 -19.14 -21.73
C SER A 108 0.17 -19.28 -20.27
N GLU A 109 1.39 -19.76 -20.05
CA GLU A 109 2.02 -19.79 -18.74
C GLU A 109 2.23 -18.37 -18.18
N MET A 110 2.72 -17.43 -18.99
CA MET A 110 2.84 -16.02 -18.60
C MET A 110 1.49 -15.41 -18.21
N GLN A 111 0.43 -15.67 -18.99
CA GLN A 111 -0.93 -15.21 -18.65
C GLN A 111 -1.43 -15.82 -17.33
N LEU A 112 -1.16 -17.10 -17.07
CA LEU A 112 -1.52 -17.75 -15.79
C LEU A 112 -0.76 -17.13 -14.61
N ASN A 113 0.54 -16.90 -14.77
CA ASN A 113 1.36 -16.24 -13.76
C ASN A 113 0.84 -14.83 -13.47
N GLU A 114 0.51 -14.07 -14.52
CA GLU A 114 -0.08 -12.74 -14.37
C GLU A 114 -1.42 -12.78 -13.63
N ARG A 115 -2.29 -13.76 -13.90
CA ARG A 115 -3.55 -13.92 -13.15
C ARG A 115 -3.32 -14.15 -11.66
N VAL A 116 -2.37 -15.02 -11.32
CA VAL A 116 -2.04 -15.33 -9.92
C VAL A 116 -1.42 -14.11 -9.24
N SER A 117 -0.50 -13.42 -9.91
CA SER A 117 0.14 -12.20 -9.40
C SER A 117 -0.87 -11.08 -9.19
N CYS A 118 -1.69 -10.76 -10.20
CA CYS A 118 -2.75 -9.77 -10.08
C CYS A 118 -3.71 -10.07 -8.94
N TRP A 119 -4.09 -11.33 -8.75
CA TRP A 119 -4.95 -11.72 -7.63
C TRP A 119 -4.29 -11.47 -6.27
N LYS A 120 -3.00 -11.82 -6.12
CA LYS A 120 -2.24 -11.56 -4.90
C LYS A 120 -2.12 -10.07 -4.61
N ASP A 121 -1.73 -9.29 -5.62
CA ASP A 121 -1.57 -7.83 -5.50
C ASP A 121 -2.88 -7.16 -5.07
N VAL A 122 -3.97 -7.47 -5.78
CA VAL A 122 -5.31 -6.95 -5.46
C VAL A 122 -5.78 -7.40 -4.08
N ALA A 123 -5.46 -8.63 -3.64
CA ALA A 123 -5.82 -9.09 -2.31
C ALA A 123 -5.09 -8.32 -1.21
N VAL A 124 -3.81 -8.00 -1.41
CA VAL A 124 -3.01 -7.16 -0.49
C VAL A 124 -3.58 -5.75 -0.45
N LEU A 125 -3.76 -5.10 -1.61
CA LEU A 125 -4.32 -3.76 -1.70
C LEU A 125 -5.72 -3.66 -1.08
N LYS A 126 -6.58 -4.67 -1.29
CA LYS A 126 -7.91 -4.71 -0.64
C LYS A 126 -7.83 -4.88 0.86
N LYS A 127 -6.80 -5.54 1.38
CA LYS A 127 -6.57 -5.62 2.83
C LYS A 127 -6.16 -4.25 3.37
N GLU A 128 -5.17 -3.62 2.75
CA GLU A 128 -4.71 -2.27 3.11
C GLU A 128 -5.86 -1.25 3.03
N LEU A 129 -6.69 -1.32 1.99
CA LEU A 129 -7.86 -0.47 1.86
C LEU A 129 -8.82 -0.60 3.06
N ARG A 130 -9.17 -1.83 3.46
CA ARG A 130 -10.06 -2.07 4.61
C ARG A 130 -9.46 -1.60 5.93
N ASP A 131 -8.16 -1.79 6.11
CA ASP A 131 -7.45 -1.37 7.32
C ASP A 131 -7.42 0.17 7.41
N ASN A 132 -7.12 0.87 6.31
CA ASN A 132 -7.12 2.33 6.23
C ASN A 132 -8.52 2.95 6.32
N GLN A 133 -9.54 2.31 5.72
CA GLN A 133 -10.93 2.74 5.84
C GLN A 133 -11.42 2.67 7.29
N ARG A 134 -11.09 1.59 8.00
CA ARG A 134 -11.42 1.47 9.43
C ARG A 134 -10.74 2.56 10.26
N GLU A 135 -9.45 2.80 10.02
CA GLU A 135 -8.75 3.88 10.72
C GLU A 135 -9.39 5.23 10.41
N LEU A 136 -9.77 5.48 9.16
CA LEU A 136 -10.41 6.71 8.75
C LEU A 136 -11.74 6.92 9.49
N GLU A 137 -12.60 5.91 9.51
CA GLU A 137 -13.88 5.94 10.23
C GLU A 137 -13.69 6.22 11.73
N GLU A 138 -12.71 5.57 12.36
CA GLU A 138 -12.40 5.82 13.78
C GLU A 138 -11.93 7.26 14.01
N LYS A 139 -11.07 7.80 13.15
CA LYS A 139 -10.55 9.17 13.30
C LYS A 139 -11.62 10.22 13.03
N GLU A 140 -12.45 10.01 12.02
CA GLU A 140 -13.58 10.88 11.72
C GLU A 140 -14.60 10.91 12.85
N SER A 141 -14.94 9.74 13.41
CA SER A 141 -15.81 9.63 14.58
C SER A 141 -15.25 10.38 15.79
N ARG A 142 -13.94 10.25 16.06
CA ARG A 142 -13.27 10.99 17.16
C ARG A 142 -13.29 12.49 16.94
N ILE A 143 -12.99 12.97 15.73
CA ILE A 143 -13.05 14.42 15.43
C ILE A 143 -14.47 14.94 15.61
N LYS A 144 -15.48 14.20 15.14
CA LYS A 144 -16.88 14.59 15.31
C LYS A 144 -17.27 14.70 16.77
N MET A 145 -16.90 13.71 17.60
CA MET A 145 -17.15 13.74 19.04
C MET A 145 -16.44 14.92 19.73
N LEU A 146 -15.19 15.23 19.35
CA LEU A 146 -14.48 16.39 19.90
C LEU A 146 -15.14 17.71 19.49
N ASP A 147 -15.56 17.83 18.23
CA ASP A 147 -16.29 18.99 17.73
C ASP A 147 -17.62 19.16 18.49
N GLU A 148 -18.34 18.08 18.81
CA GLU A 148 -19.57 18.10 19.63
C GLU A 148 -19.30 18.57 21.07
N ILE A 149 -18.31 17.99 21.76
CA ILE A 149 -17.93 18.37 23.14
C ILE A 149 -17.55 19.85 23.23
N LEU A 150 -16.79 20.35 22.26
CA LEU A 150 -16.32 21.72 22.25
C LEU A 150 -17.42 22.72 21.87
N MET A 151 -18.51 22.28 21.23
CA MET A 151 -19.70 23.12 20.99
C MET A 151 -20.70 23.11 22.15
N GLU A 152 -20.71 22.07 22.99
CA GLU A 152 -21.55 22.03 24.20
C GLU A 152 -20.93 22.76 25.41
N GLY A 153 -19.65 23.13 25.33
CA GLY A 153 -18.90 23.81 26.39
C GLY A 153 -18.89 25.34 26.35
N ASP A 154 -19.47 25.95 25.31
CA ASP A 154 -19.71 27.40 25.14
C ASP A 154 -21.20 27.74 25.37
#